data_AF-A0A957K655-F1
#
_entry.id   AF-A0A957K655-F1
#
_cell.length_a   1.000
_cell.length_b   1.000
_cell.length_c   1.000
_cell.angle_alpha   90.00
_cell.angle_beta   90.00
_cell.angle_gamma   90.00
#
_symmetry.space_group_name_H-M   'P 1'
#
loop_
_entity.id
_entity.type
_entity.pdbx_description
1 polymer ?
#
loop_
_entity_poly.entity_id
_entity_poly.type
_entity_poly.pdbx_seq_one_letter_code
_entity_poly.pdbx_strand_id
1 'polypeptide(L)'
;MDEKVGRNDPCYCGSGLKYKKCHMAEDKEKERSRVAHAMAVKFLRQDMLKFARGAEYEEAFAAGLAHYWNGMYTIENADEMAENEAL
;
A
#
# COMPACT_ATOMS: atom_id res chain seq x y z
N MET A 1 10.87 17.63 14.73
CA MET A 1 10.53 18.66 13.73
C MET A 1 11.42 18.37 12.53
N ASP A 2 10.93 17.60 11.56
CA ASP A 2 11.64 17.41 10.29
C ASP A 2 11.46 18.68 9.46
N GLU A 3 12.43 19.59 9.58
CA GLU A 3 12.43 20.84 8.83
C GLU A 3 12.73 20.53 7.36
N LYS A 4 11.71 20.65 6.50
CA LYS A 4 11.86 20.41 5.06
C LYS A 4 12.87 21.42 4.49
N VAL A 5 13.87 20.92 3.77
CA VAL A 5 14.88 21.74 3.08
C VAL A 5 14.19 22.79 2.21
N GLY A 6 14.46 24.07 2.49
CA GLY A 6 13.94 25.18 1.75
C GLY A 6 14.51 25.23 0.33
N ARG A 7 13.70 25.72 -0.61
CA ARG A 7 14.03 25.73 -2.06
C ARG A 7 15.38 26.42 -2.37
N ASN A 8 15.76 27.44 -1.61
CA ASN A 8 16.98 28.21 -1.84
C ASN A 8 18.16 27.79 -0.96
N ASP A 9 17.96 26.85 -0.04
CA ASP A 9 18.99 26.42 0.91
C ASP A 9 20.09 25.62 0.20
N PRO A 10 21.30 25.55 0.78
CA PRO A 10 22.33 24.64 0.30
C PRO A 10 21.78 23.21 0.21
N CYS A 11 22.08 22.52 -0.89
CA CYS A 11 21.63 21.14 -1.06
C CYS A 11 22.35 20.22 -0.06
N TYR A 12 21.59 19.27 0.51
CA TYR A 12 22.08 18.31 1.50
C TYR A 12 23.20 17.40 1.00
N CYS A 13 23.42 17.30 -0.32
CA CYS A 13 24.47 16.47 -0.89
C CYS A 13 25.88 17.08 -0.80
N GLY A 14 26.03 18.30 -0.26
CA GLY A 14 27.32 18.97 -0.12
C GLY A 14 27.86 19.59 -1.41
N SER A 15 27.06 19.67 -2.49
CA SER A 15 27.48 20.23 -3.78
C SER A 15 27.72 21.75 -3.77
N GLY A 16 27.32 22.46 -2.70
CA GLY A 16 27.33 23.93 -2.65
C GLY A 16 26.26 24.60 -3.52
N LEU A 17 25.46 23.84 -4.26
CA LEU A 17 24.35 24.36 -5.07
C LEU A 17 23.09 24.57 -4.22
N LYS A 18 22.22 25.50 -4.64
CA LYS A 18 20.86 25.63 -4.07
C LYS A 18 20.06 24.36 -4.31
N TYR A 19 19.28 23.89 -3.33
CA TYR A 19 18.46 22.67 -3.41
C TYR A 19 17.61 22.60 -4.69
N LYS A 20 16.97 23.71 -5.08
CA LYS A 20 16.21 23.81 -6.33
C LYS A 20 16.97 23.53 -7.62
N LYS A 21 18.29 23.70 -7.62
CA LYS A 21 19.18 23.49 -8.76
C LYS A 21 19.92 22.15 -8.67
N CYS A 22 19.63 21.36 -7.64
CA CYS A 22 20.25 20.06 -7.38
C CYS A 22 19.11 19.04 -7.16
N HIS A 23 19.02 18.40 -6.00
CA HIS A 23 18.12 17.27 -5.76
C HIS A 23 16.61 17.56 -5.75
N MET A 24 16.15 18.81 -5.79
CA MET A 24 14.70 19.11 -5.72
C MET A 24 13.86 18.43 -6.82
N ALA A 25 14.40 18.30 -8.03
CA ALA A 25 13.70 17.63 -9.13
C ALA A 25 13.59 16.12 -8.89
N GLU A 26 14.68 15.50 -8.44
CA GLU A 26 14.75 14.08 -8.12
C GLU A 26 13.86 13.72 -6.92
N ASP A 27 13.91 14.51 -5.86
CA ASP A 27 13.09 14.29 -4.66
C ASP A 27 11.60 14.43 -4.97
N LYS A 28 11.24 15.37 -5.86
CA LYS A 28 9.86 15.47 -6.38
C LYS A 28 9.45 14.25 -7.18
N GLU A 29 10.34 13.72 -8.02
CA GLU A 29 10.03 12.53 -8.81
C GLU A 29 9.90 11.29 -7.93
N LYS A 30 10.79 11.11 -6.94
CA LYS A 30 10.67 10.06 -5.94
C LYS A 30 9.36 10.16 -5.18
N GLU A 31 8.94 11.36 -4.77
CA GLU A 31 7.67 11.56 -4.09
C GLU A 31 6.49 11.19 -5.00
N ARG A 32 6.49 11.64 -6.26
CA ARG A 32 5.46 11.27 -7.24
C ARG A 32 5.40 9.75 -7.45
N SER A 33 6.55 9.11 -7.61
CA SER A 33 6.66 7.66 -7.77
C SER A 33 6.13 6.93 -6.54
N ARG A 34 6.48 7.39 -5.33
CA ARG A 34 5.98 6.83 -4.07
C ARG A 34 4.46 6.92 -3.96
N VAL A 35 3.88 8.09 -4.27
CA VAL A 35 2.43 8.30 -4.26
C VAL A 35 1.75 7.41 -5.30
N ALA A 36 2.28 7.35 -6.52
CA ALA A 36 1.74 6.50 -7.59
C ALA A 36 1.78 5.01 -7.21
N HIS A 37 2.88 4.55 -6.63
CA HIS A 37 3.03 3.17 -6.17
C HIS A 37 2.04 2.84 -5.05
N ALA A 38 1.90 3.72 -4.05
CA ALA A 38 0.94 3.52 -2.96
C ALA A 38 -0.50 3.42 -3.48
N MET A 39 -0.88 4.24 -4.46
CA MET A 39 -2.18 4.16 -5.11
C MET A 39 -2.35 2.86 -5.89
N ALA A 40 -1.35 2.45 -6.68
CA ALA A 40 -1.39 1.20 -7.44
C ALA A 40 -1.58 -0.03 -6.52
N VAL A 41 -0.86 -0.08 -5.40
CA VAL A 41 -1.01 -1.16 -4.40
C VAL A 41 -2.41 -1.16 -3.79
N LYS A 42 -2.95 0.02 -3.45
CA LYS A 42 -4.30 0.14 -2.91
C LYS A 42 -5.35 -0.41 -3.88
N PHE A 43 -5.30 0.00 -5.15
CA PHE A 43 -6.25 -0.45 -6.15
C PHE A 43 -6.09 -1.95 -6.45
N LEU A 44 -4.85 -2.43 -6.59
CA LEU A 44 -4.59 -3.85 -6.80
C LEU A 44 -5.17 -4.72 -5.69
N ARG A 45 -5.01 -4.31 -4.42
CA ARG A 45 -5.61 -5.03 -3.29
C ARG A 45 -7.13 -5.09 -3.40
N GLN A 46 -7.77 -3.96 -3.72
CA GLN A 46 -9.22 -3.89 -3.83
C GLN A 46 -9.74 -4.74 -4.99
N ASP A 47 -9.11 -4.66 -6.15
CA ASP A 47 -9.48 -5.42 -7.35
C ASP A 47 -9.28 -6.92 -7.12
N MET A 48 -8.19 -7.32 -6.46
CA MET A 48 -7.92 -8.72 -6.12
C MET A 48 -8.97 -9.28 -5.16
N LEU A 49 -9.35 -8.53 -4.13
CA LEU A 49 -10.42 -8.95 -3.20
C LEU A 49 -11.78 -9.06 -3.91
N LYS A 50 -12.09 -8.11 -4.79
CA LYS A 50 -13.32 -8.14 -5.58
C LYS A 50 -13.35 -9.35 -6.52
N PHE A 51 -12.23 -9.64 -7.19
CA PHE A 51 -12.08 -10.81 -8.05
C PHE A 51 -12.25 -12.12 -7.27
N ALA A 52 -11.60 -12.25 -6.10
CA ALA A 52 -11.69 -13.44 -5.26
C ALA A 52 -13.11 -13.70 -4.72
N ARG A 53 -13.93 -12.66 -4.56
CA ARG A 53 -15.35 -12.76 -4.19
C ARG A 53 -16.29 -13.01 -5.37
N GLY A 54 -15.75 -13.28 -6.56
CA GLY A 54 -16.55 -13.74 -7.69
C GLY A 54 -17.20 -15.09 -7.38
N ALA A 55 -18.45 -15.28 -7.80
CA ALA A 55 -19.21 -16.52 -7.58
C ALA A 55 -18.48 -17.76 -8.14
N GLU A 56 -17.64 -17.57 -9.15
CA GLU A 56 -16.80 -18.62 -9.74
C GLU A 56 -15.67 -19.14 -8.83
N TYR A 57 -15.32 -18.41 -7.75
CA TYR A 57 -14.27 -18.80 -6.80
C TYR A 57 -14.78 -19.05 -5.39
N GLU A 58 -16.10 -19.06 -5.17
CA GLU A 58 -16.70 -19.13 -3.84
C GLU A 58 -16.27 -20.39 -3.07
N GLU A 59 -16.28 -21.56 -3.71
CA GLU A 59 -15.83 -22.82 -3.10
C GLU A 59 -14.32 -22.81 -2.78
N ALA A 60 -13.50 -22.28 -3.69
CA ALA A 60 -12.06 -22.20 -3.49
C ALA A 60 -11.70 -21.20 -2.38
N PHE A 61 -12.44 -20.10 -2.28
CA PHE A 61 -12.31 -19.12 -1.21
C PHE A 61 -12.74 -19.72 0.13
N ALA A 62 -13.81 -20.52 0.16
CA ALA A 62 -14.27 -21.24 1.35
C ALA A 62 -13.19 -22.13 1.96
N ALA A 63 -12.62 -22.97 1.10
CA ALA A 63 -11.56 -23.89 1.48
C ALA A 63 -10.32 -23.11 1.95
N GLY A 64 -9.93 -22.06 1.22
CA GLY A 64 -8.78 -21.22 1.56
C GLY A 64 -8.92 -20.53 2.91
N LEU A 65 -10.09 -19.95 3.21
CA LEU A 65 -10.36 -19.28 4.48
C LEU A 65 -10.25 -20.26 5.66
N ALA A 66 -10.90 -21.43 5.55
CA ALA A 66 -10.81 -22.47 6.56
C ALA A 66 -9.37 -22.97 6.76
N HIS A 67 -8.61 -23.14 5.69
CA HIS A 67 -7.23 -23.60 5.79
C HIS A 67 -6.30 -22.58 6.45
N TYR A 68 -6.40 -21.30 6.06
CA TYR A 68 -5.49 -20.28 6.60
C TYR A 68 -5.74 -20.05 8.10
N TRP A 69 -7.00 -20.05 8.54
CA TRP A 69 -7.35 -19.89 9.96
C TRP A 69 -7.43 -21.22 10.71
N ASN A 70 -6.87 -22.31 10.15
CA ASN A 70 -6.85 -23.64 10.77
C ASN A 70 -8.23 -24.11 11.29
N GLY A 71 -9.28 -23.78 10.54
CA GLY A 71 -10.67 -24.13 10.83
C GLY A 71 -11.37 -23.22 11.84
N MET A 72 -10.73 -22.16 12.34
CA MET A 72 -11.37 -21.21 13.28
C MET A 72 -12.47 -20.38 12.60
N TYR A 73 -12.26 -20.01 11.33
CA TYR A 73 -13.24 -19.29 10.53
C TYR A 73 -13.52 -20.03 9.22
N THR A 74 -14.78 -20.09 8.88
CA THR A 74 -15.38 -20.69 7.68
C THR A 74 -16.24 -19.62 7.00
N ILE A 75 -16.76 -19.88 5.80
CA ILE A 75 -17.68 -18.92 5.16
C ILE A 75 -18.88 -18.58 6.05
N GLU A 76 -19.32 -19.53 6.88
CA GLU A 76 -20.54 -19.40 7.68
C GLU A 76 -20.38 -18.49 8.90
N ASN A 77 -19.16 -18.26 9.38
CA ASN A 77 -18.86 -17.42 10.55
C ASN A 77 -17.73 -16.41 10.29
N ALA A 78 -17.42 -16.13 9.00
CA ALA A 78 -16.40 -15.17 8.60
C ALA A 78 -16.74 -13.74 9.02
N ASP A 79 -18.02 -13.43 9.21
CA ASP A 79 -18.52 -12.14 9.70
C ASP A 79 -18.28 -11.93 11.19
N GLU A 80 -18.00 -13.00 11.95
CA GLU A 80 -17.62 -12.93 13.37
C GLU A 80 -16.12 -12.60 13.57
N MET A 81 -15.34 -12.48 12.48
CA MET A 81 -13.93 -12.11 12.54
C MET A 81 -13.75 -10.69 13.08
N ALA A 82 -12.82 -10.50 14.03
CA ALA A 82 -12.49 -9.16 14.53
C ALA A 82 -11.96 -8.27 13.40
N GLU A 83 -12.22 -6.95 13.44
CA GLU A 83 -11.81 -6.01 12.36
C GLU A 83 -10.31 -6.04 12.06
N ASN A 84 -9.47 -6.38 13.04
CA ASN A 84 -8.02 -6.52 12.87
C ASN A 84 -7.59 -7.87 12.26
N GLU A 85 -8.49 -8.83 12.16
CA GLU A 85 -8.28 -10.16 11.56
C GLU A 85 -9.06 -10.33 10.25
N ALA A 86 -10.06 -9.47 10.00
CA ALA A 86 -10.82 -9.39 8.76
C ALA A 86 -9.95 -8.90 7.58
N LEU A 87 -9.99 -9.63 6.46
CA LEU A 87 -9.21 -9.39 5.22
C LEU A 87 -9.68 -8.17 4.40
#